data_AF-A0A178ZQT3-F1
#
_entry.id   AF-A0A178ZQT3-F1
#
_cell.length_a   1.000
_cell.length_b   1.000
_cell.length_c   1.000
_cell.angle_alpha   90.00
_cell.angle_beta   90.00
_cell.angle_gamma   90.00
#
_symmetry.space_group_name_H-M   'P 1'
#
loop_
_entity.id
_entity.type
_entity.pdbx_description
1 polymer ?
#
loop_
_entity_poly.entity_id
_entity_poly.type
_entity_poly.pdbx_seq_one_letter_code
_entity_poly.pdbx_strand_id
1 'polypeptide(L)'
;MERSYRTAEGTAYLLSSKPYFDQGALCRKTCVAGLYIALICNTVCLVAGVYTTLRPISFSWQGAGGEAITVSFNIAITLLNEIYGYIHGISLRWALQREGRLTFNSNLRLLTSSRTSRPNKWYTNLFMLCCIIGSYSSSSLVFLKDGSYEYDEETDDSPPTHVCGAAIISLAMCLLGQGIVAWWSLLNKLHVPTWSADPLDTVAACIQEGYLHQVSGRCMQSVHDAAAPSTPTLPRHKQRPAYAAHPEVRKVIWALWATVVLAILWAIIIWAIIKDGSVNGISDGGNWSLFSNDDTPFLNMGWDVDSETLPAVCYIWAFFFISGLQAVITLALHCVELRVNCITDEATWRLASSQGGLKRDRNILIKMGTSWPSITLLCFKPLVHWLYGLSITITFNAGVTMRPPQIFYLSASALLLALFATTIVRMSPKGPQPATFGHLQTLANLIDEWPAEGKRLFWGHKSDQGDFAHAGTSSGKLGEINFQVGYLGILWSRVPLGSLQHGDQWGRRREC
;
A
#
# COMPACT_ATOMS: atom_id res chain seq x y z
N MET A 1 14.51 -57.90 -5.42
CA MET A 1 14.53 -57.01 -4.23
C MET A 1 15.30 -55.69 -4.43
N GLU A 2 16.17 -55.56 -5.44
CA GLU A 2 16.90 -54.29 -5.71
C GLU A 2 16.08 -53.16 -6.36
N ARG A 3 14.89 -53.43 -6.93
CA ARG A 3 14.03 -52.39 -7.51
C ARG A 3 13.30 -51.52 -6.47
N SER A 4 13.27 -51.93 -5.20
CA SER A 4 12.51 -51.21 -4.16
C SER A 4 13.37 -50.23 -3.34
N TYR A 5 14.70 -50.27 -3.47
CA TYR A 5 15.61 -49.35 -2.77
C TYR A 5 15.89 -48.07 -3.58
N ARG A 6 15.89 -48.13 -4.93
CA ARG A 6 16.08 -46.93 -5.76
C ARG A 6 14.87 -45.97 -5.79
N THR A 7 13.67 -46.47 -5.51
CA THR A 7 12.48 -45.62 -5.35
C THR A 7 12.48 -44.85 -4.02
N ALA A 8 13.14 -45.37 -2.99
CA ALA A 8 13.28 -44.69 -1.70
C ALA A 8 14.35 -43.59 -1.73
N GLU A 9 15.47 -43.80 -2.43
CA GLU A 9 16.49 -42.75 -2.59
C GLU A 9 16.06 -41.63 -3.55
N GLY A 10 15.31 -41.96 -4.63
CA GLY A 10 14.72 -40.96 -5.52
C GLY A 10 13.62 -40.11 -4.88
N THR A 11 12.91 -40.65 -3.88
CA THR A 11 11.95 -39.88 -3.07
C THR A 11 12.65 -39.12 -1.92
N ALA A 12 13.83 -39.56 -1.49
CA ALA A 12 14.64 -38.86 -0.48
C ALA A 12 15.26 -37.55 -0.98
N TYR A 13 15.55 -37.40 -2.28
CA TYR A 13 15.96 -36.10 -2.86
C TYR A 13 14.78 -35.16 -3.16
N LEU A 14 13.54 -35.69 -3.19
CA LEU A 14 12.30 -34.90 -3.24
C LEU A 14 11.81 -34.46 -1.85
N LEU A 15 12.44 -34.93 -0.77
CA LEU A 15 12.55 -34.17 0.48
C LEU A 15 13.56 -33.01 0.28
N SER A 16 13.31 -32.23 -0.78
CA SER A 16 13.73 -30.85 -0.91
C SER A 16 13.56 -30.22 0.47
N SER A 17 14.67 -29.75 1.05
CA SER A 17 14.69 -29.03 2.31
C SER A 17 13.49 -28.09 2.34
N LYS A 18 12.58 -28.27 3.30
CA LYS A 18 11.38 -27.45 3.42
C LYS A 18 11.77 -25.99 3.20
N PRO A 19 11.08 -25.25 2.30
CA PRO A 19 11.51 -23.92 1.92
C PRO A 19 11.60 -23.06 3.17
N TYR A 20 12.82 -22.62 3.51
CA TYR A 20 13.03 -21.72 4.63
C TYR A 20 12.28 -20.40 4.36
N PHE A 21 11.68 -19.83 5.38
CA PHE A 21 11.11 -18.49 5.34
C PHE A 21 11.28 -17.79 6.68
N ASP A 22 11.51 -16.47 6.65
CA ASP A 22 11.57 -15.67 7.87
C ASP A 22 10.15 -15.53 8.45
N GLN A 23 9.96 -15.87 9.72
CA GLN A 23 8.69 -15.68 10.42
C GLN A 23 8.37 -14.19 10.66
N GLY A 24 9.36 -13.31 10.52
CA GLY A 24 9.21 -11.86 10.70
C GLY A 24 9.08 -11.47 12.17
N ALA A 25 9.78 -12.15 13.08
CA ALA A 25 9.66 -11.94 14.53
C ALA A 25 9.92 -10.49 14.95
N LEU A 26 10.90 -9.82 14.33
CA LEU A 26 11.18 -8.40 14.56
C LEU A 26 9.99 -7.53 14.14
N CYS A 27 9.43 -7.78 12.95
CA CYS A 27 8.29 -7.04 12.45
C CYS A 27 7.07 -7.18 13.37
N ARG A 28 6.79 -8.42 13.80
CA ARG A 28 5.75 -8.69 14.79
C ARG A 28 5.98 -7.91 16.09
N LYS A 29 7.20 -7.91 16.63
CA LYS A 29 7.55 -7.13 17.84
C LYS A 29 7.36 -5.63 17.63
N THR A 30 7.80 -5.09 16.50
CA THR A 30 7.61 -3.66 16.16
C THR A 30 6.14 -3.30 16.03
N CYS A 31 5.32 -4.14 15.39
CA CYS A 31 3.88 -3.91 15.28
C CYS A 31 3.18 -3.94 16.64
N VAL A 32 3.55 -4.89 17.52
CA VAL A 32 3.01 -4.98 18.87
C VAL A 32 3.44 -3.75 19.70
N ALA A 33 4.70 -3.33 19.62
CA ALA A 33 5.17 -2.11 20.28
C ALA A 33 4.44 -0.87 19.76
N GLY A 34 4.28 -0.75 18.44
CA GLY A 34 3.53 0.32 17.79
C GLY A 34 2.07 0.37 18.23
N LEU A 35 1.43 -0.79 18.43
CA LEU A 35 0.07 -0.89 18.94
C LEU A 35 -0.06 -0.37 20.38
N TYR A 36 0.91 -0.66 21.25
CA TYR A 36 0.94 -0.09 22.60
C TYR A 36 1.17 1.42 22.60
N ILE A 37 2.09 1.92 21.77
CA ILE A 37 2.32 3.36 21.60
C ILE A 37 1.02 4.03 21.12
N ALA A 38 0.35 3.43 20.14
CA ALA A 38 -0.90 3.94 19.61
C ALA A 38 -2.01 3.99 20.67
N LEU A 39 -2.08 3.00 21.56
CA LEU A 39 -3.01 2.99 22.70
C LEU A 39 -2.72 4.12 23.70
N ILE A 40 -1.45 4.38 24.00
CA ILE A 40 -1.04 5.49 24.86
C ILE A 40 -1.42 6.83 24.21
N CYS A 41 -1.04 7.04 22.95
CA CYS A 41 -1.40 8.23 22.18
C CYS A 41 -2.91 8.45 22.17
N ASN A 42 -3.69 7.39 21.97
CA ASN A 42 -5.14 7.46 21.98
C ASN A 42 -5.71 7.85 23.35
N THR A 43 -5.18 7.28 24.43
CA THR A 43 -5.58 7.62 25.80
C THR A 43 -5.27 9.10 26.09
N VAL A 44 -4.10 9.57 25.67
CA VAL A 44 -3.71 10.99 25.79
C VAL A 44 -4.65 11.89 24.97
N CYS A 45 -4.96 11.52 23.72
CA CYS A 45 -5.92 12.26 22.91
C CYS A 45 -7.30 12.29 23.58
N LEU A 46 -7.80 11.18 24.10
CA LEU A 46 -9.11 11.14 24.75
C LEU A 46 -9.17 12.04 25.99
N VAL A 47 -8.16 11.96 26.87
CA VAL A 47 -8.06 12.81 28.06
C VAL A 47 -7.91 14.28 27.67
N ALA A 48 -7.03 14.59 26.72
CA ALA A 48 -6.84 15.94 26.20
C ALA A 48 -8.12 16.50 25.57
N GLY A 49 -8.85 15.69 24.80
CA GLY A 49 -10.11 16.07 24.17
C GLY A 49 -11.22 16.33 25.17
N VAL A 50 -11.34 15.51 26.21
CA VAL A 50 -12.30 15.74 27.31
C VAL A 50 -11.90 17.03 28.06
N TYR A 51 -10.62 17.19 28.36
CA TYR A 51 -10.11 18.38 29.05
C TYR A 51 -10.36 19.67 28.26
N THR A 52 -10.05 19.69 26.96
CA THR A 52 -10.28 20.86 26.08
C THR A 52 -11.76 21.12 25.83
N THR A 53 -12.62 20.10 25.88
CA THR A 53 -14.08 20.28 25.82
C THR A 53 -14.63 20.94 27.09
N LEU A 54 -14.07 20.60 28.25
CA LEU A 54 -14.48 21.19 29.54
C LEU A 54 -13.83 22.55 29.79
N ARG A 55 -12.65 22.79 29.23
CA ARG A 55 -11.86 24.02 29.36
C ARG A 55 -11.30 24.40 27.99
N PRO A 56 -11.95 25.31 27.25
CA PRO A 56 -11.47 25.70 25.94
C PRO A 56 -10.05 26.26 26.06
N ILE A 57 -9.14 25.74 25.22
CA ILE A 57 -7.76 26.22 25.14
C ILE A 57 -7.60 26.96 23.81
N SER A 58 -7.10 28.18 23.90
CA SER A 58 -6.67 28.97 22.76
C SER A 58 -5.15 29.16 22.78
N PHE A 59 -4.55 29.14 21.60
CA PHE A 59 -3.14 29.44 21.40
C PHE A 59 -2.99 30.49 20.30
N SER A 60 -2.19 31.53 20.53
CA SER A 60 -1.85 32.56 19.53
C SER A 60 -0.66 32.12 18.66
N TRP A 61 -0.78 30.96 18.02
CA TRP A 61 0.30 30.43 17.17
C TRP A 61 0.14 30.91 15.74
N GLN A 62 0.95 31.89 15.35
CA GLN A 62 0.94 32.42 14.00
C GLN A 62 1.93 31.75 13.05
N GLY A 63 1.61 31.88 11.76
CA GLY A 63 2.52 31.63 10.65
C GLY A 63 3.05 30.20 10.62
N ALA A 64 4.36 30.07 10.35
CA ALA A 64 5.00 28.78 10.14
C ALA A 64 4.94 27.84 11.36
N GLY A 65 4.82 28.38 12.58
CA GLY A 65 4.78 27.59 13.81
C GLY A 65 3.51 26.74 13.91
N GLY A 66 2.33 27.35 13.82
CA GLY A 66 1.05 26.64 13.89
C GLY A 66 0.89 25.60 12.78
N GLU A 67 1.39 25.92 11.59
CA GLU A 67 1.38 25.02 10.44
C GLU A 67 2.32 23.83 10.64
N ALA A 68 3.51 24.03 11.24
CA ALA A 68 4.43 22.95 11.57
C ALA A 68 3.83 21.95 12.58
N ILE A 69 3.06 22.42 13.58
CA ILE A 69 2.34 21.51 14.48
C ILE A 69 1.28 20.73 13.72
N THR A 70 0.48 21.37 12.87
CA THR A 70 -0.57 20.68 12.10
C THR A 70 0.02 19.61 11.18
N VAL A 71 1.15 19.89 10.53
CA VAL A 71 1.89 18.89 9.72
C VAL A 71 2.40 17.76 10.60
N SER A 72 3.04 18.07 11.73
CA SER A 72 3.59 17.07 12.66
C SER A 72 2.49 16.14 13.21
N PHE A 73 1.33 16.71 13.50
CA PHE A 73 0.16 15.97 13.95
C PHE A 73 -0.38 15.02 12.88
N ASN A 74 -0.49 15.48 11.62
CA ASN A 74 -0.89 14.63 10.50
C ASN A 74 0.14 13.52 10.20
N ILE A 75 1.43 13.78 10.37
CA ILE A 75 2.48 12.74 10.28
C ILE A 75 2.27 11.69 11.37
N ALA A 76 2.06 12.09 12.62
CA ALA A 76 1.81 11.17 13.72
C ALA A 76 0.58 10.29 13.46
N ILE A 77 -0.54 10.89 13.05
CA ILE A 77 -1.77 10.15 12.71
C ILE A 77 -1.54 9.18 11.56
N THR A 78 -0.81 9.61 10.53
CA THR A 78 -0.46 8.74 9.40
C THR A 78 0.32 7.52 9.88
N LEU A 79 1.35 7.71 10.71
CA LEU A 79 2.15 6.61 11.26
C LEU A 79 1.31 5.62 12.08
N LEU A 80 0.38 6.11 12.91
CA LEU A 80 -0.54 5.26 13.67
C LEU A 80 -1.46 4.45 12.74
N ASN A 81 -2.04 5.11 11.73
CA ASN A 81 -2.90 4.47 10.73
C ASN A 81 -2.13 3.41 9.91
N GLU A 82 -0.85 3.63 9.60
CA GLU A 82 -0.01 2.62 8.93
C GLU A 82 0.23 1.40 9.81
N ILE A 83 0.49 1.58 11.12
CA ILE A 83 0.70 0.47 12.06
C ILE A 83 -0.56 -0.41 12.14
N TYR A 84 -1.73 0.19 12.38
CA TYR A 84 -3.01 -0.53 12.43
C TYR A 84 -3.30 -1.22 11.11
N GLY A 85 -3.12 -0.48 10.02
CA GLY A 85 -3.35 -0.95 8.67
C GLY A 85 -2.45 -2.13 8.27
N TYR A 86 -1.21 -2.16 8.75
CA TYR A 86 -0.25 -3.23 8.50
C TYR A 86 -0.64 -4.52 9.25
N ILE A 87 -0.95 -4.42 10.54
CA ILE A 87 -1.43 -5.55 11.36
C ILE A 87 -2.69 -6.17 10.73
N HIS A 88 -3.66 -5.32 10.38
CA HIS A 88 -4.89 -5.74 9.72
C HIS A 88 -4.62 -6.36 8.35
N GLY A 89 -3.71 -5.77 7.56
CA GLY A 89 -3.33 -6.26 6.24
C GLY A 89 -2.71 -7.66 6.26
N ILE A 90 -1.83 -7.94 7.22
CA ILE A 90 -1.25 -9.29 7.40
C ILE A 90 -2.33 -10.30 7.79
N SER A 91 -3.17 -9.96 8.76
CA SER A 91 -4.29 -10.80 9.19
C SER A 91 -5.21 -11.14 8.01
N LEU A 92 -5.57 -10.14 7.20
CA LEU A 92 -6.40 -10.32 6.02
C LEU A 92 -5.71 -11.18 4.94
N ARG A 93 -4.41 -10.97 4.69
CA ARG A 93 -3.63 -11.78 3.73
C ARG A 93 -3.74 -13.27 4.07
N TRP A 94 -3.50 -13.64 5.32
CA TRP A 94 -3.54 -15.04 5.74
C TRP A 94 -4.94 -15.61 5.85
N ALA A 95 -5.95 -14.77 6.14
CA ALA A 95 -7.34 -15.18 6.05
C ALA A 95 -7.76 -15.49 4.60
N LEU A 96 -7.34 -14.67 3.63
CA LEU A 96 -7.59 -14.91 2.21
C LEU A 96 -6.84 -16.15 1.68
N GLN A 97 -5.64 -16.40 2.18
CA GLN A 97 -4.86 -17.59 1.80
C GLN A 97 -5.60 -18.88 2.14
N ARG A 98 -6.14 -18.97 3.36
CA ARG A 98 -6.89 -20.15 3.82
C ARG A 98 -8.18 -20.40 3.05
N GLU A 99 -8.74 -19.34 2.47
CA GLU A 99 -9.89 -19.45 1.57
C GLU A 99 -9.51 -19.83 0.14
N GLY A 100 -8.21 -19.98 -0.18
CA GLY A 100 -7.73 -20.20 -1.54
C GLY A 100 -7.95 -19.00 -2.46
N ARG A 101 -8.16 -17.80 -1.89
CA ARG A 101 -8.49 -16.57 -2.63
C ARG A 101 -7.32 -15.59 -2.73
N LEU A 102 -6.20 -15.90 -2.10
CA LEU A 102 -4.99 -15.08 -2.17
C LEU A 102 -4.21 -15.41 -3.46
N THR A 103 -4.38 -14.56 -4.48
CA THR A 103 -3.66 -14.69 -5.76
C THR A 103 -2.38 -13.87 -5.79
N PHE A 104 -2.38 -12.71 -5.14
CA PHE A 104 -1.25 -11.79 -5.05
C PHE A 104 -0.81 -11.57 -3.60
N ASN A 105 0.47 -11.31 -3.37
CA ASN A 105 1.01 -10.94 -2.06
C ASN A 105 0.38 -9.65 -1.52
N SER A 106 0.17 -8.69 -2.41
CA SER A 106 -0.40 -7.38 -2.12
C SER A 106 -1.85 -7.30 -2.64
N ASN A 107 -2.84 -7.28 -1.74
CA ASN A 107 -4.27 -7.12 -2.08
C ASN A 107 -4.85 -5.83 -1.49
N LEU A 108 -5.88 -5.30 -2.14
CA LEU A 108 -6.54 -4.09 -1.65
C LEU A 108 -7.36 -4.43 -0.40
N ARG A 109 -6.78 -4.17 0.78
CA ARG A 109 -7.40 -4.51 2.07
C ARG A 109 -8.83 -4.00 2.24
N LEU A 110 -9.16 -2.89 1.57
CA LEU A 110 -10.46 -2.23 1.65
C LEU A 110 -11.54 -2.89 0.78
N LEU A 111 -11.17 -3.50 -0.36
CA LEU A 111 -12.13 -4.14 -1.27
C LEU A 111 -12.09 -5.67 -1.22
N THR A 112 -11.07 -6.26 -0.61
CA THR A 112 -11.00 -7.71 -0.39
C THR A 112 -11.45 -8.05 1.01
N SER A 113 -12.29 -9.07 1.15
CA SER A 113 -12.78 -9.55 2.44
C SER A 113 -12.74 -11.08 2.53
N SER A 114 -12.54 -11.58 3.74
CA SER A 114 -12.63 -12.99 4.09
C SER A 114 -14.07 -13.33 4.49
N ARG A 115 -14.55 -14.51 4.09
CA ARG A 115 -15.86 -15.07 4.50
C ARG A 115 -15.77 -15.75 5.87
N THR A 116 -14.61 -16.32 6.18
CA THR A 116 -14.40 -17.21 7.34
C THR A 116 -13.89 -16.47 8.58
N SER A 117 -13.02 -15.47 8.41
CA SER A 117 -12.44 -14.72 9.53
C SER A 117 -13.29 -13.48 9.85
N ARG A 118 -13.95 -13.49 11.02
CA ARG A 118 -14.75 -12.35 11.53
C ARG A 118 -14.04 -10.99 11.49
N PRO A 119 -12.80 -10.82 11.97
CA PRO A 119 -12.12 -9.52 11.92
C PRO A 119 -11.79 -9.05 10.51
N ASN A 120 -11.85 -9.94 9.50
CA ASN A 120 -11.49 -9.65 8.12
C ASN A 120 -12.71 -9.68 7.18
N LYS A 121 -13.93 -9.62 7.74
CA LYS A 121 -15.17 -9.52 6.96
C LYS A 121 -15.31 -8.13 6.35
N TRP A 122 -16.13 -8.03 5.30
CA TRP A 122 -16.34 -6.79 4.56
C TRP A 122 -16.80 -5.63 5.46
N TYR A 123 -17.65 -5.90 6.45
CA TYR A 123 -18.12 -4.85 7.38
C TYR A 123 -17.01 -4.36 8.31
N THR A 124 -16.06 -5.22 8.69
CA THR A 124 -14.92 -4.82 9.53
C THR A 124 -13.93 -4.00 8.71
N ASN A 125 -13.71 -4.37 7.45
CA ASN A 125 -12.89 -3.58 6.53
C ASN A 125 -13.53 -2.22 6.24
N LEU A 126 -14.84 -2.17 6.06
CA LEU A 126 -15.59 -0.91 5.91
C LEU A 126 -15.52 -0.07 7.18
N PHE A 127 -15.69 -0.67 8.37
CA PHE A 127 -15.53 0.04 9.63
C PHE A 127 -14.13 0.61 9.78
N MET A 128 -13.09 -0.18 9.48
CA MET A 128 -11.70 0.28 9.51
C MET A 128 -11.46 1.43 8.52
N LEU A 129 -12.05 1.38 7.32
CA LEU A 129 -12.04 2.49 6.36
C LEU A 129 -12.69 3.75 6.93
N CYS A 130 -13.90 3.62 7.50
CA CYS A 130 -14.60 4.74 8.12
C CYS A 130 -13.79 5.35 9.26
N CYS A 131 -13.12 4.54 10.08
CA CYS A 131 -12.25 5.03 11.14
C CYS A 131 -10.98 5.72 10.58
N ILE A 132 -10.41 5.26 9.47
CA ILE A 132 -9.28 5.96 8.82
C ILE A 132 -9.75 7.32 8.32
N ILE A 133 -10.85 7.37 7.57
CA ILE A 133 -11.42 8.61 7.04
C ILE A 133 -11.75 9.57 8.19
N GLY A 134 -12.46 9.08 9.21
CA GLY A 134 -12.82 9.86 10.39
C GLY A 134 -11.61 10.35 11.18
N SER A 135 -10.50 9.60 11.24
CA SER A 135 -9.27 10.06 11.89
C SER A 135 -8.64 11.25 11.16
N TYR A 136 -8.55 11.20 9.82
CA TYR A 136 -8.02 12.32 9.05
C TYR A 136 -8.97 13.51 9.01
N SER A 137 -10.28 13.28 8.95
CA SER A 137 -11.28 14.35 9.02
C SER A 137 -11.27 15.03 10.38
N SER A 138 -11.16 14.25 11.47
CA SER A 138 -11.03 14.81 12.82
C SER A 138 -9.75 15.62 12.97
N SER A 139 -8.63 15.15 12.39
CA SER A 139 -7.35 15.89 12.37
C SER A 139 -7.50 17.30 11.80
N SER A 140 -8.19 17.44 10.67
CA SER A 140 -8.47 18.73 10.04
C SER A 140 -9.37 19.65 10.88
N LEU A 141 -10.05 19.12 11.89
CA LEU A 141 -10.98 19.85 12.76
C LEU A 141 -10.41 20.18 14.14
N VAL A 142 -9.21 19.70 14.47
CA VAL A 142 -8.61 19.94 15.80
C VAL A 142 -8.30 21.42 16.01
N PHE A 143 -7.83 22.12 14.98
CA PHE A 143 -7.46 23.52 15.05
C PHE A 143 -8.50 24.38 14.34
N LEU A 144 -9.29 25.12 15.12
CA LEU A 144 -10.28 26.08 14.64
C LEU A 144 -9.65 27.47 14.63
N LYS A 145 -9.72 28.16 13.49
CA LYS A 145 -9.29 29.56 13.40
C LYS A 145 -10.46 30.44 13.83
N ASP A 146 -10.20 31.43 14.68
CA ASP A 146 -11.21 32.43 14.96
C ASP A 146 -11.37 33.34 13.72
N GLY A 147 -12.61 33.68 13.41
CA GLY A 147 -12.99 34.47 12.24
C GLY A 147 -13.63 35.79 12.61
N SER A 148 -13.50 36.24 13.85
CA SER A 148 -13.99 37.55 14.29
C SER A 148 -13.32 38.65 13.46
N TYR A 149 -14.09 39.27 12.58
CA TYR A 149 -13.71 40.43 11.77
C TYR A 149 -13.74 41.74 12.56
N GLU A 150 -13.96 41.70 13.87
CA GLU A 150 -13.99 42.89 14.71
C GLU A 150 -12.54 43.31 14.99
N TYR A 151 -12.00 44.03 14.00
CA TYR A 151 -10.72 44.71 14.05
C TYR A 151 -10.84 45.86 15.06
N ASP A 152 -10.40 45.62 16.30
CA ASP A 152 -9.90 46.74 17.10
C ASP A 152 -8.53 47.11 16.50
N GLU A 153 -8.50 48.18 15.69
CA GLU A 153 -7.29 48.72 15.03
C GLU A 153 -6.13 49.03 16.01
N GLU A 154 -6.34 48.97 17.33
CA GLU A 154 -5.37 49.34 18.35
C GLU A 154 -4.47 48.19 18.86
N THR A 155 -4.78 46.93 18.56
CA THR A 155 -3.95 45.80 19.01
C THR A 155 -3.54 44.91 17.84
N ASP A 156 -2.24 44.82 17.57
CA ASP A 156 -1.57 43.89 16.63
C ASP A 156 -1.70 42.41 17.06
N ASP A 157 -2.66 42.12 17.95
CA ASP A 157 -2.90 40.80 18.51
C ASP A 157 -3.76 40.00 17.54
N SER A 158 -3.11 39.02 16.95
CA SER A 158 -3.71 38.19 15.91
C SER A 158 -4.71 37.19 16.49
N PRO A 159 -5.72 36.77 15.71
CA PRO A 159 -6.83 35.98 16.24
C PRO A 159 -6.33 34.66 16.83
N PRO A 160 -6.80 34.30 18.04
CA PRO A 160 -6.41 33.05 18.67
C PRO A 160 -6.86 31.83 17.86
N THR A 161 -6.04 30.78 17.83
CA THR A 161 -6.46 29.46 17.32
C THR A 161 -7.03 28.64 18.47
N HIS A 162 -8.29 28.21 18.33
CA HIS A 162 -8.98 27.40 19.33
C HIS A 162 -8.81 25.91 19.06
N VAL A 163 -8.62 25.13 20.12
CA VAL A 163 -8.54 23.66 20.01
C VAL A 163 -9.92 23.04 20.23
N CYS A 164 -10.44 22.37 19.20
CA CYS A 164 -11.74 21.69 19.26
C CYS A 164 -11.64 20.36 20.01
N GLY A 165 -12.11 20.32 21.26
CA GLY A 165 -12.12 19.10 22.06
C GLY A 165 -12.95 17.97 21.45
N ALA A 166 -14.10 18.28 20.83
CA ALA A 166 -14.93 17.29 20.15
C ALA A 166 -14.20 16.61 18.98
N ALA A 167 -13.39 17.36 18.22
CA ALA A 167 -12.56 16.82 17.16
C ALA A 167 -11.48 15.86 17.70
N ILE A 168 -10.84 16.21 18.82
CA ILE A 168 -9.85 15.34 19.45
C ILE A 168 -10.51 14.05 19.98
N ILE A 169 -11.70 14.15 20.58
CA ILE A 169 -12.47 12.98 21.03
C ILE A 169 -12.83 12.08 19.84
N SER A 170 -13.33 12.66 18.74
CA SER A 170 -13.67 11.91 17.52
C SER A 170 -12.43 11.21 16.92
N LEU A 171 -11.29 11.91 16.90
CA LEU A 171 -10.00 11.33 16.50
C LEU A 171 -9.64 10.13 17.37
N ALA A 172 -9.72 10.28 18.70
CA ALA A 172 -9.43 9.22 19.66
C ALA A 172 -10.34 8.00 19.44
N MET A 173 -11.65 8.22 19.26
CA MET A 173 -12.62 7.16 18.98
C MET A 173 -12.33 6.45 17.66
N CYS A 174 -11.96 7.18 16.61
CA CYS A 174 -11.58 6.61 15.32
C CYS A 174 -10.30 5.76 15.44
N LEU A 175 -9.26 6.27 16.11
CA LEU A 175 -8.02 5.52 16.35
C LEU A 175 -8.27 4.31 17.26
N LEU A 176 -9.19 4.41 18.23
CA LEU A 176 -9.59 3.30 19.09
C LEU A 176 -10.28 2.21 18.27
N GLY A 177 -11.20 2.59 17.37
CA GLY A 177 -11.86 1.67 16.45
C GLY A 177 -10.86 0.88 15.61
N GLN A 178 -9.86 1.56 15.03
CA GLN A 178 -8.79 0.90 14.29
C GLN A 178 -7.95 -0.03 15.20
N GLY A 179 -7.61 0.45 16.40
CA GLY A 179 -6.85 -0.33 17.39
C GLY A 179 -7.57 -1.59 17.84
N ILE A 180 -8.88 -1.53 18.07
CA ILE A 180 -9.71 -2.69 18.42
C ILE A 180 -9.69 -3.72 17.29
N VAL A 181 -9.84 -3.29 16.04
CA VAL A 181 -9.77 -4.21 14.88
C VAL A 181 -8.38 -4.83 14.75
N ALA A 182 -7.32 -4.03 14.89
CA ALA A 182 -5.94 -4.52 14.84
C ALA A 182 -5.65 -5.51 15.97
N TRP A 183 -6.09 -5.21 17.19
CA TRP A 183 -5.96 -6.08 18.36
C TRP A 183 -6.75 -7.39 18.19
N TRP A 184 -7.99 -7.30 17.69
CA TRP A 184 -8.81 -8.47 17.39
C TRP A 184 -8.16 -9.35 16.31
N SER A 185 -7.57 -8.74 15.29
CA SER A 185 -6.80 -9.43 14.25
C SER A 185 -5.57 -10.15 14.82
N LEU A 186 -4.89 -9.58 15.82
CA LEU A 186 -3.75 -10.21 16.52
C LEU A 186 -4.17 -11.38 17.42
N LEU A 187 -5.26 -11.24 18.17
CA LEU A 187 -5.74 -12.25 19.10
C LEU A 187 -6.36 -13.46 18.41
N ASN A 188 -6.82 -13.29 17.18
CA ASN A 188 -7.45 -14.38 16.46
C ASN A 188 -6.42 -15.49 16.24
N LYS A 189 -6.72 -16.71 16.71
CA LYS A 189 -5.83 -17.90 16.69
C LYS A 189 -5.49 -18.40 15.28
N LEU A 190 -5.77 -17.62 14.23
CA LEU A 190 -5.29 -17.92 12.89
C LEU A 190 -3.76 -17.82 12.93
N HIS A 191 -3.10 -18.99 13.04
CA HIS A 191 -1.66 -19.14 12.82
C HIS A 191 -1.20 -18.37 11.58
N VAL A 192 -0.62 -17.19 11.79
CA VAL A 192 0.04 -16.40 10.75
C VAL A 192 1.44 -16.98 10.60
N PRO A 193 1.75 -17.70 9.50
CA PRO A 193 3.04 -18.36 9.35
C PRO A 193 4.18 -17.35 9.31
N THR A 194 4.00 -16.24 8.57
CA THR A 194 5.00 -15.17 8.50
C THR A 194 4.37 -13.78 8.57
N TRP A 195 5.07 -12.91 9.30
CA TRP A 195 4.84 -11.46 9.37
C TRP A 195 5.70 -10.70 8.34
N SER A 196 6.40 -11.41 7.45
CA SER A 196 7.20 -10.79 6.41
C SER A 196 6.32 -10.13 5.35
N ALA A 197 6.73 -8.94 4.91
CA ALA A 197 6.14 -8.29 3.75
C ALA A 197 6.71 -8.87 2.43
N ASP A 198 7.78 -9.67 2.50
CA ASP A 198 8.45 -10.20 1.31
C ASP A 198 7.58 -11.22 0.58
N PRO A 199 7.34 -11.06 -0.74
CA PRO A 199 6.56 -12.02 -1.51
C PRO A 199 7.16 -13.43 -1.51
N LEU A 200 8.49 -13.59 -1.40
CA LEU A 200 9.12 -14.91 -1.38
C LEU A 200 8.86 -15.67 -0.08
N ASP A 201 8.87 -14.96 1.06
CA ASP A 201 8.53 -15.57 2.35
C ASP A 201 7.07 -16.00 2.38
N THR A 202 6.17 -15.18 1.83
CA THR A 202 4.76 -15.55 1.66
C THR A 202 4.62 -16.81 0.79
N VAL A 203 5.31 -16.88 -0.36
CA VAL A 203 5.25 -18.06 -1.25
C VAL A 203 5.81 -19.30 -0.57
N ALA A 204 6.98 -19.20 0.07
CA ALA A 204 7.61 -20.31 0.79
C ALA A 204 6.70 -20.86 1.90
N ALA A 205 6.10 -19.97 2.70
CA ALA A 205 5.13 -20.36 3.72
C ALA A 205 3.90 -21.03 3.10
N CYS A 206 3.35 -20.51 1.99
CA CYS A 206 2.20 -21.12 1.32
C CYS A 206 2.52 -22.49 0.71
N ILE A 207 3.73 -22.73 0.23
CA ILE A 207 4.18 -24.05 -0.24
C ILE A 207 4.33 -25.02 0.93
N GLN A 208 4.91 -24.58 2.05
CA GLN A 208 5.11 -25.42 3.23
C GLN A 208 3.78 -25.86 3.87
N GLU A 209 2.77 -24.99 3.85
CA GLU A 209 1.41 -25.30 4.28
C GLU A 209 0.61 -26.12 3.25
N GLY A 210 1.18 -26.37 2.06
CA GLY A 210 0.56 -27.17 1.01
C GLY A 210 -0.55 -26.47 0.22
N TYR A 211 -0.65 -25.13 0.29
CA TYR A 211 -1.64 -24.37 -0.46
C TYR A 211 -1.20 -24.01 -1.87
N LEU A 212 0.11 -23.94 -2.11
CA LEU A 212 0.69 -23.69 -3.43
C LEU A 212 1.49 -24.91 -3.85
N HIS A 213 1.31 -25.30 -5.12
CA HIS A 213 2.10 -26.35 -5.74
C HIS A 213 2.78 -25.79 -6.98
N GLN A 214 4.04 -26.17 -7.17
CA GLN A 214 4.77 -25.80 -8.38
C GLN A 214 4.16 -26.53 -9.58
N VAL A 215 3.78 -25.78 -10.61
CA VAL A 215 3.30 -26.34 -11.88
C VAL A 215 4.49 -26.52 -12.82
N SER A 216 4.72 -27.77 -13.23
CA SER A 216 5.80 -28.10 -14.17
C SER A 216 5.59 -27.43 -15.53
N GLY A 217 6.69 -27.14 -16.21
CA GLY A 217 6.72 -26.55 -17.56
C GLY A 217 6.71 -25.02 -17.59
N ARG A 218 6.63 -24.34 -16.45
CA ARG A 218 6.35 -22.88 -16.37
C ARG A 218 7.53 -22.03 -15.88
N CYS A 219 8.74 -22.29 -16.40
CA CYS A 219 9.97 -21.63 -15.95
C CYS A 219 10.23 -20.24 -16.57
N MET A 220 9.57 -19.90 -17.68
CA MET A 220 9.75 -18.63 -18.41
C MET A 220 8.43 -17.88 -18.65
N GLN A 221 7.35 -18.32 -17.99
CA GLN A 221 6.02 -17.73 -18.17
C GLN A 221 5.77 -16.63 -17.13
N SER A 222 5.33 -15.47 -17.62
CA SER A 222 5.03 -14.32 -16.77
C SER A 222 3.62 -14.44 -16.17
N VAL A 223 3.26 -13.55 -15.24
CA VAL A 223 1.89 -13.45 -14.72
C VAL A 223 0.85 -13.21 -15.82
N HIS A 224 1.24 -12.58 -16.93
CA HIS A 224 0.37 -12.35 -18.08
C HIS A 224 0.00 -13.64 -18.81
N ASP A 225 0.82 -14.67 -18.64
CA ASP A 225 0.65 -15.98 -19.25
C ASP A 225 0.05 -16.98 -18.25
N ALA A 226 -0.40 -16.54 -17.06
CA ALA A 226 -0.84 -17.41 -15.96
C ALA A 226 -1.95 -18.40 -16.37
N ALA A 227 -2.88 -17.98 -17.23
CA ALA A 227 -3.95 -18.84 -17.76
C ALA A 227 -3.54 -19.65 -19.01
N ALA A 228 -2.39 -19.37 -19.62
CA ALA A 228 -1.90 -20.09 -20.79
C ALA A 228 -1.37 -21.48 -20.39
N PRO A 229 -1.45 -22.48 -21.30
CA PRO A 229 -0.86 -23.80 -21.08
C PRO A 229 0.66 -23.72 -20.95
N SER A 230 1.27 -24.72 -20.29
CA SER A 230 2.73 -24.85 -20.18
C SER A 230 3.33 -25.14 -21.55
N THR A 231 3.85 -24.11 -22.21
CA THR A 231 4.52 -24.21 -23.51
C THR A 231 5.92 -23.61 -23.46
N PRO A 232 6.86 -24.13 -24.26
CA PRO A 232 8.18 -23.54 -24.38
C PRO A 232 8.06 -22.07 -24.77
N THR A 233 8.67 -21.18 -23.99
CA THR A 233 8.54 -19.74 -24.18
C THR A 233 9.92 -19.12 -24.36
N LEU A 234 10.05 -18.27 -25.38
CA LEU A 234 11.28 -17.51 -25.62
C LEU A 234 11.42 -16.37 -24.58
N PRO A 235 12.65 -16.09 -24.11
CA PRO A 235 12.90 -14.94 -23.24
C PRO A 235 12.52 -13.63 -23.93
N ARG A 236 12.05 -12.66 -23.15
CA ARG A 236 11.69 -11.33 -23.65
C ARG A 236 12.67 -10.29 -23.12
N HIS A 237 13.17 -9.40 -23.98
CA HIS A 237 14.04 -8.30 -23.54
C HIS A 237 13.33 -7.31 -22.60
N LYS A 238 12.01 -7.18 -22.77
CA LYS A 238 11.15 -6.31 -21.97
C LYS A 238 9.87 -7.04 -21.62
N GLN A 239 9.54 -7.08 -20.34
CA GLN A 239 8.31 -7.69 -19.86
C GLN A 239 7.14 -6.72 -20.00
N ARG A 240 5.91 -7.26 -20.00
CA ARG A 240 4.70 -6.43 -20.05
C ARG A 240 4.51 -5.69 -18.71
N PRO A 241 4.04 -4.43 -18.73
CA PRO A 241 3.89 -3.61 -17.53
C PRO A 241 2.76 -4.11 -16.62
N ALA A 242 2.75 -3.66 -15.36
CA ALA A 242 1.72 -3.98 -14.37
C ALA A 242 0.31 -3.60 -14.85
N TYR A 243 0.20 -2.54 -15.67
CA TYR A 243 -1.05 -2.11 -16.30
C TYR A 243 -1.80 -3.23 -17.03
N ALA A 244 -1.05 -4.14 -17.67
CA ALA A 244 -1.63 -5.25 -18.43
C ALA A 244 -1.94 -6.48 -17.56
N ALA A 245 -1.24 -6.64 -16.43
CA ALA A 245 -1.38 -7.82 -15.56
C ALA A 245 -2.68 -7.80 -14.75
N HIS A 246 -3.17 -6.59 -14.41
CA HIS A 246 -4.26 -6.43 -13.46
C HIS A 246 -5.37 -5.53 -14.02
N PRO A 247 -6.58 -6.05 -14.28
CA PRO A 247 -7.70 -5.20 -14.69
C PRO A 247 -8.05 -4.15 -13.62
N GLU A 248 -7.89 -4.49 -12.34
CA GLU A 248 -8.12 -3.57 -11.22
C GLU A 248 -7.16 -2.38 -11.20
N VAL A 249 -5.97 -2.50 -11.81
CA VAL A 249 -5.03 -1.37 -11.92
C VAL A 249 -5.62 -0.26 -12.78
N ARG A 250 -6.33 -0.64 -13.85
CA ARG A 250 -6.97 0.33 -14.75
C ARG A 250 -8.06 1.12 -14.03
N LYS A 251 -8.90 0.43 -13.24
CA LYS A 251 -9.95 1.08 -12.44
C LYS A 251 -9.37 2.06 -11.42
N VAL A 252 -8.29 1.67 -10.74
CA VAL A 252 -7.59 2.54 -9.78
C VAL A 252 -7.03 3.79 -10.46
N ILE A 253 -6.39 3.65 -11.63
CA ILE A 253 -5.87 4.81 -12.37
C ILE A 253 -7.01 5.73 -12.79
N TRP A 254 -8.10 5.18 -13.33
CA TRP A 254 -9.28 5.97 -13.68
C TRP A 254 -9.87 6.71 -12.47
N ALA A 255 -10.00 6.05 -11.32
CA ALA A 255 -10.49 6.68 -10.09
C ALA A 255 -9.57 7.82 -9.61
N LEU A 256 -8.25 7.65 -9.74
CA LEU A 256 -7.27 8.67 -9.37
C LEU A 256 -7.34 9.89 -10.30
N TRP A 257 -7.45 9.68 -11.62
CA TRP A 257 -7.66 10.78 -12.58
C TRP A 257 -9.02 11.46 -12.38
N ALA A 258 -10.08 10.70 -12.06
CA ALA A 258 -11.37 11.27 -11.69
C ALA A 258 -11.26 12.15 -10.45
N THR A 259 -10.46 11.75 -9.45
CA THR A 259 -10.21 12.56 -8.24
C THR A 259 -9.54 13.89 -8.59
N VAL A 260 -8.60 13.91 -9.54
CA VAL A 260 -7.96 15.14 -10.03
C VAL A 260 -8.99 16.07 -10.69
N VAL A 261 -9.81 15.53 -11.59
CA VAL A 261 -10.86 16.31 -12.28
C VAL A 261 -11.85 16.88 -11.26
N LEU A 262 -12.30 16.07 -10.31
CA LEU A 262 -13.21 16.52 -9.25
C LEU A 262 -12.60 17.62 -8.37
N ALA A 263 -11.32 17.51 -8.01
CA ALA A 263 -10.64 18.53 -7.22
C ALA A 263 -10.49 19.86 -7.98
N ILE A 264 -10.15 19.81 -9.27
CA ILE A 264 -10.06 21.00 -10.14
C ILE A 264 -11.43 21.64 -10.31
N LEU A 265 -12.47 20.84 -10.59
CA LEU A 265 -13.84 21.35 -10.72
C LEU A 265 -14.31 22.00 -9.43
N TRP A 266 -14.01 21.38 -8.27
CA TRP A 266 -14.31 21.96 -6.97
C TRP A 266 -13.60 23.31 -6.80
N ALA A 267 -12.30 23.41 -7.07
CA ALA A 267 -11.56 24.68 -6.99
C ALA A 267 -12.18 25.79 -7.87
N ILE A 268 -12.51 25.46 -9.12
CA ILE A 268 -13.10 26.39 -10.09
C ILE A 268 -14.50 26.84 -9.63
N ILE A 269 -15.33 25.92 -9.14
CA ILE A 269 -16.68 26.25 -8.67
C ILE A 269 -16.61 27.21 -7.48
N ILE A 270 -15.78 26.93 -6.47
CA ILE A 270 -15.65 27.83 -5.31
C ILE A 270 -15.11 29.20 -5.74
N TRP A 271 -14.11 29.22 -6.64
CA TRP A 271 -13.58 30.47 -7.18
C TRP A 271 -14.63 31.29 -7.95
N ALA A 272 -15.45 30.63 -8.78
CA ALA A 272 -16.51 31.28 -9.54
C ALA A 272 -17.59 31.86 -8.62
N ILE A 273 -18.00 31.12 -7.57
CA ILE A 273 -18.95 31.60 -6.56
C ILE A 273 -18.40 32.83 -5.84
N ILE A 274 -17.12 32.83 -5.50
CA ILE A 274 -16.44 33.99 -4.88
C ILE A 274 -16.49 35.21 -5.82
N LYS A 275 -16.23 35.02 -7.12
CA LYS A 275 -16.23 36.11 -8.10
C LYS A 275 -17.61 36.63 -8.48
N ASP A 276 -18.66 35.81 -8.35
CA ASP A 276 -20.05 36.23 -8.61
C ASP A 276 -20.63 37.10 -7.48
N GLY A 277 -19.91 37.23 -6.35
CA GLY A 277 -20.31 38.14 -5.27
C GLY A 277 -21.48 37.63 -4.43
N SER A 278 -21.57 36.31 -4.22
CA SER A 278 -22.60 35.69 -3.39
C SER A 278 -22.68 36.33 -1.98
N VAL A 279 -23.90 36.51 -1.47
CA VAL A 279 -24.24 37.46 -0.40
C VAL A 279 -23.66 37.12 1.00
N ASN A 280 -23.03 35.96 1.21
CA ASN A 280 -22.58 35.53 2.53
C ASN A 280 -21.05 35.32 2.60
N GLY A 281 -20.37 36.21 3.34
CA GLY A 281 -19.01 35.96 3.87
C GLY A 281 -17.94 35.66 2.83
N ILE A 282 -17.84 36.48 1.78
CA ILE A 282 -16.81 36.37 0.73
C ILE A 282 -15.71 37.40 1.00
N SER A 283 -14.46 36.93 1.06
CA SER A 283 -13.29 37.78 0.81
C SER A 283 -12.74 37.46 -0.57
N ASP A 284 -12.60 38.48 -1.41
CA ASP A 284 -12.01 38.38 -2.75
C ASP A 284 -10.49 38.54 -2.76
N GLY A 285 -9.86 38.31 -1.59
CA GLY A 285 -8.44 38.43 -1.33
C GLY A 285 -7.55 37.99 -2.49
N GLY A 286 -6.53 38.79 -2.78
CA GLY A 286 -5.63 38.59 -3.91
C GLY A 286 -4.48 37.61 -3.63
N ASN A 287 -4.33 37.12 -2.40
CA ASN A 287 -3.15 36.37 -2.01
C ASN A 287 -3.29 34.86 -2.31
N TRP A 288 -2.27 34.31 -2.97
CA TRP A 288 -2.15 32.90 -3.31
C TRP A 288 -0.98 32.29 -2.53
N SER A 289 -0.89 32.58 -1.24
CA SER A 289 0.12 31.95 -0.38
C SER A 289 -0.26 30.50 -0.08
N LEU A 290 0.74 29.63 0.02
CA LEU A 290 0.54 28.23 0.41
C LEU A 290 -0.09 28.13 1.81
N PHE A 291 0.46 28.91 2.75
CA PHE A 291 -0.11 29.08 4.07
C PHE A 291 -1.24 30.10 3.99
N SER A 292 -2.43 29.73 4.48
CA SER A 292 -3.57 30.64 4.50
C SER A 292 -3.26 31.83 5.41
N ASN A 293 -3.46 33.04 4.90
CA ASN A 293 -3.46 34.29 5.65
C ASN A 293 -4.78 35.04 5.42
N ASP A 294 -4.93 36.19 6.05
CA ASP A 294 -6.19 36.94 6.04
C ASP A 294 -6.54 37.50 4.65
N ASP A 295 -5.53 37.66 3.78
CA ASP A 295 -5.69 38.07 2.38
C ASP A 295 -5.96 36.90 1.43
N THR A 296 -6.05 35.65 1.93
CA THR A 296 -6.41 34.52 1.07
C THR A 296 -7.92 34.50 0.82
N PRO A 297 -8.37 34.33 -0.43
CA PRO A 297 -9.78 34.28 -0.75
C PRO A 297 -10.39 33.03 -0.13
N PHE A 298 -11.61 33.17 0.39
CA PHE A 298 -12.33 32.07 1.00
C PHE A 298 -13.84 32.19 0.77
N LEU A 299 -14.51 31.05 0.79
CA LEU A 299 -15.96 30.92 0.80
C LEU A 299 -16.39 30.34 2.13
N ASN A 300 -17.25 31.06 2.85
CA ASN A 300 -17.86 30.57 4.07
C ASN A 300 -19.24 29.97 3.76
N MET A 301 -19.37 28.66 3.95
CA MET A 301 -20.66 27.99 4.04
C MET A 301 -21.11 28.11 5.51
N GLY A 302 -21.68 29.28 5.79
CA GLY A 302 -21.98 29.74 7.14
C GLY A 302 -23.08 28.98 7.86
N TRP A 303 -22.96 29.04 9.17
CA TRP A 303 -24.07 29.04 10.13
C TRP A 303 -23.90 30.30 10.97
N ASP A 304 -25.00 30.82 11.52
CA ASP A 304 -24.95 31.88 12.51
C ASP A 304 -25.19 31.25 13.88
N VAL A 305 -24.23 31.41 14.78
CA VAL A 305 -24.22 30.76 16.09
C VAL A 305 -23.73 31.78 17.11
N ASP A 306 -24.67 32.34 17.88
CA ASP A 306 -24.39 33.33 18.93
C ASP A 306 -23.77 32.74 20.22
N SER A 307 -23.25 31.51 20.20
CA SER A 307 -22.84 30.79 21.42
C SER A 307 -21.34 30.56 21.47
N GLU A 308 -20.73 30.68 22.66
CA GLU A 308 -19.29 30.43 22.93
C GLU A 308 -18.82 28.98 22.70
N THR A 309 -19.75 28.04 22.50
CA THR A 309 -19.44 26.65 22.16
C THR A 309 -20.06 26.23 20.84
N LEU A 310 -19.30 25.54 19.98
CA LEU A 310 -19.82 25.05 18.70
C LEU A 310 -20.95 24.02 18.97
N PRO A 311 -22.18 24.27 18.48
CA PRO A 311 -23.29 23.36 18.70
C PRO A 311 -22.94 21.97 18.17
N ALA A 312 -23.28 20.94 18.95
CA ALA A 312 -22.98 19.56 18.59
C ALA A 312 -23.55 19.19 17.20
N VAL A 313 -24.71 19.73 16.84
CA VAL A 313 -25.34 19.52 15.53
C VAL A 313 -24.48 20.07 14.39
N CYS A 314 -23.95 21.30 14.53
CA CYS A 314 -23.07 21.93 13.55
C CYS A 314 -21.76 21.12 13.39
N TYR A 315 -21.18 20.70 14.51
CA TYR A 315 -19.99 19.84 14.50
C TYR A 315 -20.25 18.51 13.79
N ILE A 316 -21.34 17.81 14.12
CA ILE A 316 -21.68 16.52 13.50
C ILE A 316 -21.87 16.68 12.00
N TRP A 317 -22.61 17.70 11.56
CA TRP A 317 -22.83 17.98 10.16
C TRP A 317 -21.52 18.25 9.42
N ALA A 318 -20.68 19.13 9.96
CA ALA A 318 -19.40 19.49 9.36
C ALA A 318 -18.43 18.30 9.33
N PHE A 319 -18.41 17.48 10.39
CA PHE A 319 -17.63 16.25 10.46
C PHE A 319 -18.02 15.27 9.35
N PHE A 320 -19.31 15.02 9.13
CA PHE A 320 -19.76 14.12 8.06
C PHE A 320 -19.50 14.70 6.66
N PHE A 321 -19.72 16.00 6.48
CA PHE A 321 -19.43 16.69 5.23
C PHE A 321 -17.94 16.57 4.85
N ILE A 322 -17.05 16.92 5.78
CA ILE A 322 -15.60 16.83 5.61
C ILE A 322 -15.15 15.37 5.48
N SER A 323 -15.80 14.43 6.16
CA SER A 323 -15.54 12.99 5.98
C SER A 323 -15.91 12.51 4.59
N GLY A 324 -17.01 12.97 4.01
CA GLY A 324 -17.43 12.62 2.66
C GLY A 324 -16.39 13.01 1.61
N LEU A 325 -15.88 14.24 1.67
CA LEU A 325 -14.82 14.72 0.77
C LEU A 325 -13.48 14.02 1.04
N GLN A 326 -13.11 13.84 2.31
CA GLN A 326 -11.88 13.15 2.72
C GLN A 326 -11.86 11.67 2.31
N ALA A 327 -13.02 11.03 2.21
CA ALA A 327 -13.16 9.64 1.79
C ALA A 327 -12.57 9.40 0.39
N VAL A 328 -12.81 10.32 -0.55
CA VAL A 328 -12.32 10.21 -1.93
C VAL A 328 -10.80 10.24 -1.97
N ILE A 329 -10.19 11.19 -1.26
CA ILE A 329 -8.74 11.37 -1.17
C ILE A 329 -8.08 10.16 -0.49
N THR A 330 -8.63 9.74 0.66
CA THR A 330 -8.14 8.60 1.44
C THR A 330 -8.18 7.32 0.62
N LEU A 331 -9.28 7.07 -0.11
CA LEU A 331 -9.42 5.89 -0.96
C LEU A 331 -8.41 5.93 -2.12
N ALA A 332 -8.20 7.09 -2.75
CA ALA A 332 -7.23 7.26 -3.82
C ALA A 332 -5.80 6.93 -3.35
N LEU A 333 -5.38 7.47 -2.21
CA LEU A 333 -4.07 7.19 -1.61
C LEU A 333 -3.86 5.70 -1.29
N HIS A 334 -4.85 5.03 -0.70
CA HIS A 334 -4.77 3.59 -0.43
C HIS A 334 -4.75 2.74 -1.71
N CYS A 335 -5.43 3.20 -2.77
CA CYS A 335 -5.34 2.52 -4.06
C CYS A 335 -3.94 2.64 -4.68
N VAL A 336 -3.28 3.80 -4.55
CA VAL A 336 -1.88 3.99 -4.97
C VAL A 336 -0.92 3.14 -4.13
N GLU A 337 -1.15 3.06 -2.82
CA GLU A 337 -0.38 2.22 -1.90
C GLU A 337 -0.27 0.77 -2.36
N LEU A 338 -1.40 0.20 -2.75
CA LEU A 338 -1.41 -1.16 -3.29
C LEU A 338 -0.47 -1.31 -4.50
N ARG A 339 -0.45 -0.32 -5.39
CA ARG A 339 0.34 -0.37 -6.63
C ARG A 339 1.83 -0.23 -6.35
N VAL A 340 2.17 0.67 -5.44
CA VAL A 340 3.54 0.79 -4.91
C VAL A 340 4.01 -0.54 -4.33
N ASN A 341 3.16 -1.23 -3.58
CA ASN A 341 3.49 -2.55 -3.02
C ASN A 341 3.68 -3.61 -4.11
N CYS A 342 2.80 -3.70 -5.12
CA CYS A 342 2.98 -4.63 -6.26
C CYS A 342 4.29 -4.40 -7.04
N ILE A 343 4.68 -3.14 -7.23
CA ILE A 343 5.92 -2.79 -7.94
C ILE A 343 7.14 -3.07 -7.08
N THR A 344 7.03 -2.86 -5.77
CA THR A 344 8.08 -3.20 -4.80
C THR A 344 8.28 -4.73 -4.72
N ASP A 345 7.19 -5.50 -4.80
CA ASP A 345 7.23 -6.96 -4.89
C ASP A 345 7.97 -7.40 -6.17
N GLU A 346 7.66 -6.79 -7.32
CA GLU A 346 8.39 -7.05 -8.57
C GLU A 346 9.87 -6.65 -8.48
N ALA A 347 10.17 -5.47 -7.92
CA ALA A 347 11.55 -5.01 -7.77
C ALA A 347 12.35 -5.95 -6.88
N THR A 348 11.73 -6.52 -5.84
CA THR A 348 12.34 -7.56 -4.99
C THR A 348 12.67 -8.80 -5.81
N TRP A 349 11.72 -9.30 -6.60
CA TRP A 349 11.94 -10.45 -7.47
C TRP A 349 13.09 -10.24 -8.47
N ARG A 350 13.21 -9.02 -9.01
CA ARG A 350 14.27 -8.64 -9.95
C ARG A 350 15.68 -8.66 -9.36
N LEU A 351 15.82 -8.54 -8.04
CA LEU A 351 17.13 -8.68 -7.40
C LEU A 351 17.71 -10.08 -7.58
N ALA A 352 16.88 -11.10 -7.83
CA ALA A 352 17.37 -12.46 -8.07
C ALA A 352 18.18 -12.57 -9.37
N SER A 353 17.88 -11.79 -10.41
CA SER A 353 18.71 -11.75 -11.64
C SER A 353 19.87 -10.76 -11.55
N SER A 354 20.03 -10.04 -10.43
CA SER A 354 21.11 -9.07 -10.27
C SER A 354 22.44 -9.77 -9.93
N GLN A 355 23.57 -9.10 -10.21
CA GLN A 355 24.89 -9.66 -9.88
C GLN A 355 25.06 -9.97 -8.39
N GLY A 356 24.38 -9.23 -7.52
CA GLY A 356 24.42 -9.44 -6.08
C GLY A 356 23.46 -10.51 -5.56
N GLY A 357 22.54 -11.02 -6.39
CA GLY A 357 21.47 -11.92 -5.97
C GLY A 357 20.52 -11.32 -4.93
N LEU A 358 19.45 -12.03 -4.64
CA LEU A 358 18.44 -11.62 -3.67
C LEU A 358 18.73 -12.23 -2.29
N LYS A 359 18.92 -11.38 -1.27
CA LYS A 359 19.02 -11.81 0.13
C LYS A 359 17.65 -11.65 0.82
N ARG A 360 17.14 -12.74 1.41
CA ARG A 360 15.80 -12.77 2.03
C ARG A 360 15.75 -12.12 3.41
N ASP A 361 16.83 -12.17 4.19
CA ASP A 361 16.87 -11.64 5.58
C ASP A 361 17.00 -10.11 5.67
N ARG A 362 16.41 -9.35 4.74
CA ARG A 362 16.44 -7.89 4.81
C ARG A 362 15.34 -7.40 5.73
N ASN A 363 15.73 -6.69 6.79
CA ASN A 363 14.80 -5.99 7.68
C ASN A 363 13.77 -5.19 6.85
N ILE A 364 12.49 -5.49 7.06
CA ILE A 364 11.37 -4.90 6.31
C ILE A 364 11.35 -3.38 6.41
N LEU A 365 11.70 -2.83 7.58
CA LEU A 365 11.82 -1.38 7.79
C LEU A 365 12.88 -0.76 6.88
N ILE A 366 14.03 -1.42 6.72
CA ILE A 366 15.09 -0.98 5.80
C ILE A 366 14.60 -1.12 4.37
N LYS A 367 13.90 -2.21 4.02
CA LYS A 367 13.35 -2.42 2.68
C LYS A 367 12.32 -1.35 2.30
N MET A 368 11.39 -1.04 3.20
CA MET A 368 10.38 0.02 3.00
C MET A 368 11.04 1.41 2.96
N GLY A 369 12.02 1.66 3.82
CA GLY A 369 12.77 2.93 3.86
C GLY A 369 13.83 3.09 2.76
N THR A 370 14.04 2.10 1.89
CA THR A 370 15.00 2.19 0.77
C THR A 370 14.33 2.20 -0.60
N SER A 371 13.06 1.83 -0.70
CA SER A 371 12.31 1.87 -1.95
C SER A 371 11.81 3.31 -2.18
N TRP A 372 12.31 3.95 -3.24
CA TRP A 372 11.88 5.31 -3.58
C TRP A 372 10.34 5.43 -3.76
N PRO A 373 9.60 4.46 -4.36
CA PRO A 373 8.16 4.59 -4.50
C PRO A 373 7.43 4.55 -3.14
N SER A 374 7.92 3.72 -2.20
CA SER A 374 7.36 3.65 -0.84
C SER A 374 7.62 4.92 -0.05
N ILE A 375 8.84 5.47 -0.12
CA ILE A 375 9.21 6.74 0.54
C ILE A 375 8.36 7.88 -0.03
N THR A 376 8.26 7.99 -1.35
CA THR A 376 7.44 9.01 -2.01
C THR A 376 6.00 8.94 -1.51
N LEU A 377 5.39 7.75 -1.49
CA LEU A 377 4.03 7.60 -0.99
C LEU A 377 3.89 7.93 0.50
N LEU A 378 4.85 7.51 1.33
CA LEU A 378 4.85 7.81 2.76
C LEU A 378 4.90 9.32 3.03
N CYS A 379 5.57 10.11 2.17
CA CYS A 379 5.57 11.56 2.23
C CYS A 379 4.26 12.17 1.67
N PHE A 380 3.71 11.62 0.59
CA PHE A 380 2.48 12.15 -0.03
C PHE A 380 1.25 11.99 0.87
N LYS A 381 1.15 10.92 1.66
CA LYS A 381 0.01 10.69 2.57
C LYS A 381 -0.21 11.86 3.55
N PRO A 382 0.73 12.20 4.45
CA PRO A 382 0.53 13.29 5.39
C PRO A 382 0.43 14.64 4.67
N LEU A 383 1.18 14.85 3.58
CA LEU A 383 1.14 16.09 2.80
C LEU A 383 -0.25 16.36 2.22
N VAL A 384 -0.85 15.37 1.56
CA VAL A 384 -2.18 15.51 0.93
C VAL A 384 -3.27 15.69 1.99
N HIS A 385 -3.22 14.95 3.10
CA HIS A 385 -4.17 15.13 4.20
C HIS A 385 -4.02 16.49 4.91
N TRP A 386 -2.80 17.00 5.03
CA TRP A 386 -2.54 18.35 5.54
C TRP A 386 -3.06 19.43 4.59
N LEU A 387 -2.74 19.35 3.29
CA LEU A 387 -3.26 20.29 2.27
C LEU A 387 -4.79 20.27 2.22
N TYR A 388 -5.41 19.11 2.43
CA TYR A 388 -6.85 18.99 2.57
C TYR A 388 -7.37 19.77 3.79
N GLY A 389 -6.72 19.63 4.95
CA GLY A 389 -7.03 20.42 6.15
C GLY A 389 -6.83 21.92 5.98
N LEU A 390 -5.93 22.36 5.11
CA LEU A 390 -5.79 23.77 4.74
C LEU A 390 -6.89 24.26 3.80
N SER A 391 -7.36 23.37 2.92
CA SER A 391 -8.39 23.65 1.92
C SER A 391 -9.77 23.84 2.54
N ILE A 392 -10.08 23.06 3.58
CA ILE A 392 -11.33 23.14 4.33
C ILE A 392 -11.01 23.27 5.82
N THR A 393 -11.41 24.38 6.41
CA THR A 393 -11.36 24.61 7.86
C THR A 393 -12.74 24.91 8.39
N ILE A 394 -12.98 24.68 9.67
CA ILE A 394 -14.16 25.22 10.35
C ILE A 394 -13.73 26.48 11.08
N THR A 395 -14.49 27.54 10.86
CA THR A 395 -14.39 28.81 11.57
C THR A 395 -15.58 28.88 12.52
N PHE A 396 -15.32 29.30 13.76
CA PHE A 396 -16.30 29.21 14.84
C PHE A 396 -17.63 29.92 14.50
N ASN A 397 -17.54 31.18 14.08
CA ASN A 397 -18.67 32.05 13.76
C ASN A 397 -19.10 32.02 12.29
N ALA A 398 -18.31 31.39 11.40
CA ALA A 398 -18.51 31.49 9.96
C ALA A 398 -18.71 30.14 9.26
N GLY A 399 -18.80 29.05 10.03
CA GLY A 399 -19.09 27.73 9.50
C GLY A 399 -17.92 27.09 8.76
N VAL A 400 -18.23 26.38 7.68
CA VAL A 400 -17.23 25.68 6.88
C VAL A 400 -16.59 26.66 5.90
N THR A 401 -15.33 26.99 6.12
CA THR A 401 -14.52 27.86 5.28
C THR A 401 -13.75 27.04 4.25
N MET A 402 -13.97 27.31 2.97
CA MET A 402 -13.25 26.70 1.85
C MET A 402 -12.34 27.73 1.19
N ARG A 403 -11.06 27.40 1.00
CA ARG A 403 -10.09 28.32 0.40
C ARG A 403 -9.64 27.83 -0.99
N PRO A 404 -10.00 28.51 -2.10
CA PRO A 404 -9.66 28.06 -3.45
C PRO A 404 -8.16 27.85 -3.70
N PRO A 405 -7.23 28.73 -3.29
CA PRO A 405 -5.80 28.53 -3.56
C PRO A 405 -5.29 27.20 -2.98
N GLN A 406 -5.70 26.87 -1.76
CA GLN A 406 -5.37 25.62 -1.09
C GLN A 406 -6.00 24.42 -1.81
N ILE A 407 -7.24 24.53 -2.29
CA ILE A 407 -7.87 23.49 -3.13
C ILE A 407 -7.10 23.32 -4.45
N PHE A 408 -6.55 24.38 -5.05
CA PHE A 408 -5.67 24.28 -6.21
C PHE A 408 -4.36 23.55 -5.88
N TYR A 409 -3.74 23.82 -4.72
CA TYR A 409 -2.54 23.08 -4.29
C TYR A 409 -2.82 21.61 -3.98
N LEU A 410 -3.99 21.31 -3.39
CA LEU A 410 -4.48 19.94 -3.22
C LEU A 410 -4.69 19.26 -4.57
N SER A 411 -5.28 19.96 -5.55
CA SER A 411 -5.49 19.47 -6.91
C SER A 411 -4.18 19.20 -7.65
N ALA A 412 -3.20 20.10 -7.51
CA ALA A 412 -1.85 19.91 -8.04
C ALA A 412 -1.17 18.69 -7.40
N SER A 413 -1.30 18.51 -6.09
CA SER A 413 -0.75 17.36 -5.37
C SER A 413 -1.42 16.05 -5.80
N ALA A 414 -2.75 16.06 -6.00
CA ALA A 414 -3.49 14.93 -6.55
C ALA A 414 -3.05 14.60 -7.99
N LEU A 415 -2.79 15.62 -8.82
CA LEU A 415 -2.26 15.45 -10.17
C LEU A 415 -0.86 14.83 -10.15
N LEU A 416 0.04 15.32 -9.29
CA LEU A 416 1.37 14.74 -9.11
C LEU A 416 1.29 13.28 -8.66
N LEU A 417 0.40 12.96 -7.71
CA LEU A 417 0.14 11.58 -7.28
C LEU A 417 -0.40 10.71 -8.44
N ALA A 418 -1.30 11.25 -9.27
CA ALA A 418 -1.85 10.59 -10.45
C ALA A 418 -0.79 10.28 -11.52
N LEU A 419 0.08 11.26 -11.79
CA LEU A 419 1.20 11.13 -12.70
C LEU A 419 2.21 10.11 -12.18
N PHE A 420 2.56 10.18 -10.90
CA PHE A 420 3.42 9.21 -10.23
C PHE A 420 2.86 7.80 -10.37
N ALA A 421 1.61 7.57 -9.93
CA ALA A 421 0.95 6.27 -10.00
C ALA A 421 0.86 5.72 -11.45
N THR A 422 0.52 6.59 -12.41
CA THR A 422 0.43 6.23 -13.83
C THR A 422 1.80 5.85 -14.38
N THR A 423 2.85 6.59 -14.01
CA THR A 423 4.22 6.35 -14.45
C THR A 423 4.71 5.00 -13.95
N ILE A 424 4.63 4.76 -12.63
CA ILE A 424 5.14 3.52 -12.02
C ILE A 424 4.44 2.28 -12.60
N VAL A 425 3.13 2.36 -12.88
CA VAL A 425 2.37 1.24 -13.43
C VAL A 425 2.69 0.96 -14.91
N ARG A 426 3.05 2.00 -15.68
CA ARG A 426 3.42 1.87 -17.09
C ARG A 426 4.88 1.46 -17.29
N MET A 427 5.73 1.65 -16.28
CA MET A 427 7.11 1.17 -16.30
C MET A 427 7.12 -0.34 -16.50
N SER A 428 7.67 -0.77 -17.63
CA SER A 428 7.76 -2.20 -17.95
C SER A 428 9.11 -2.73 -17.45
N PRO A 429 9.13 -3.84 -16.70
CA PRO A 429 10.37 -4.42 -16.21
C PRO A 429 11.31 -4.78 -17.36
N LYS A 430 12.58 -4.43 -17.22
CA LYS A 430 13.64 -4.75 -18.18
C LYS A 430 14.24 -6.13 -17.86
N GLY A 431 14.66 -6.84 -18.90
CA GLY A 431 15.40 -8.09 -18.79
C GLY A 431 14.57 -9.35 -18.97
N PRO A 432 15.25 -10.50 -19.14
CA PRO A 432 14.66 -11.78 -19.52
C PRO A 432 13.81 -12.42 -18.41
N GLN A 433 14.04 -12.06 -17.14
CA GLN A 433 13.31 -12.64 -16.02
C GLN A 433 11.79 -12.39 -16.16
N PRO A 434 10.93 -13.40 -15.99
CA PRO A 434 9.49 -13.22 -16.11
C PRO A 434 8.93 -12.30 -15.03
N ALA A 435 8.00 -11.42 -15.40
CA ALA A 435 7.34 -10.53 -14.45
C ALA A 435 6.27 -11.27 -13.62
N THR A 436 6.23 -10.96 -12.33
CA THR A 436 5.31 -11.60 -11.37
C THR A 436 4.40 -10.60 -10.68
N PHE A 437 4.86 -9.38 -10.41
CA PHE A 437 4.13 -8.34 -9.65
C PHE A 437 3.52 -8.87 -8.34
N GLY A 438 4.20 -9.81 -7.69
CA GLY A 438 3.74 -10.45 -6.45
C GLY A 438 2.68 -11.55 -6.63
N HIS A 439 2.44 -12.04 -7.85
CA HIS A 439 1.55 -13.18 -8.08
C HIS A 439 2.18 -14.47 -7.50
N LEU A 440 1.53 -15.04 -6.49
CA LEU A 440 2.12 -16.10 -5.67
C LEU A 440 2.35 -17.38 -6.46
N GLN A 441 1.38 -17.80 -7.28
CA GLN A 441 1.51 -19.01 -8.08
C GLN A 441 2.59 -18.87 -9.17
N THR A 442 2.74 -17.68 -9.78
CA THR A 442 3.80 -17.47 -10.78
C THR A 442 5.17 -17.51 -10.10
N LEU A 443 5.33 -16.88 -8.93
CA LEU A 443 6.57 -16.99 -8.16
C LEU A 443 6.88 -18.45 -7.79
N ALA A 444 5.90 -19.20 -7.31
CA ALA A 444 6.06 -20.63 -7.00
C ALA A 444 6.48 -21.46 -8.22
N ASN A 445 6.01 -21.11 -9.42
CA ASN A 445 6.40 -21.79 -10.66
C ASN A 445 7.84 -21.46 -11.09
N LEU A 446 8.28 -20.22 -10.87
CA LEU A 446 9.61 -19.73 -11.29
C LEU A 446 10.72 -20.12 -10.31
N ILE A 447 10.40 -20.38 -9.04
CA ILE A 447 11.35 -20.78 -8.00
C ILE A 447 11.35 -22.31 -7.92
N ASP A 448 12.38 -22.92 -8.50
CA ASP A 448 12.59 -24.37 -8.51
C ASP A 448 13.55 -24.86 -7.41
N GLU A 449 14.41 -24.00 -6.88
CA GLU A 449 15.36 -24.32 -5.81
C GLU A 449 15.28 -23.21 -4.75
N TRP A 450 14.92 -23.59 -3.53
CA TRP A 450 14.84 -22.66 -2.43
C TRP A 450 16.22 -22.52 -1.75
N PRO A 451 16.70 -21.29 -1.51
CA PRO A 451 17.98 -21.10 -0.85
C PRO A 451 17.87 -21.48 0.62
N ALA A 452 18.93 -22.05 1.18
CA ALA A 452 19.04 -22.23 2.63
C ALA A 452 19.10 -20.88 3.35
N GLU A 453 18.83 -20.88 4.67
CA GLU A 453 18.93 -19.70 5.52
C GLU A 453 20.26 -18.94 5.33
N GLY A 454 20.21 -17.62 5.22
CA GLY A 454 21.37 -16.76 5.00
C GLY A 454 21.96 -16.77 3.58
N LYS A 455 21.55 -17.69 2.69
CA LYS A 455 22.02 -17.73 1.30
C LYS A 455 21.24 -16.78 0.40
N ARG A 456 21.87 -16.42 -0.72
CA ARG A 456 21.29 -15.55 -1.76
C ARG A 456 20.59 -16.40 -2.81
N LEU A 457 19.50 -15.87 -3.34
CA LEU A 457 18.78 -16.45 -4.46
C LEU A 457 19.24 -15.78 -5.76
N PHE A 458 19.70 -16.59 -6.70
CA PHE A 458 20.00 -16.15 -8.06
C PHE A 458 18.99 -16.76 -9.03
N TRP A 459 18.65 -16.04 -10.09
CA TRP A 459 17.80 -16.54 -11.18
C TRP A 459 18.55 -16.41 -12.52
N GLY A 460 18.51 -17.46 -13.34
CA GLY A 460 19.22 -17.47 -14.62
C GLY A 460 19.13 -18.80 -15.36
N HIS A 461 20.00 -18.97 -16.37
CA HIS A 461 20.10 -20.18 -17.16
C HIS A 461 20.75 -21.31 -16.35
N LYS A 462 20.14 -22.50 -16.35
CA LYS A 462 20.63 -23.67 -15.61
C LYS A 462 21.25 -24.74 -16.49
N SER A 463 20.55 -25.14 -17.55
CA SER A 463 21.00 -26.24 -18.41
C SER A 463 20.30 -26.21 -19.77
N ASP A 464 21.01 -26.65 -20.79
CA ASP A 464 20.44 -27.04 -22.08
C ASP A 464 20.01 -28.52 -22.01
N GLN A 465 18.74 -28.81 -22.33
CA GLN A 465 18.20 -30.17 -22.38
C GLN A 465 17.55 -30.43 -23.73
N GLY A 466 18.33 -30.96 -24.68
CA GLY A 466 17.88 -31.22 -26.05
C GLY A 466 17.52 -29.92 -26.76
N ASP A 467 16.30 -29.84 -27.30
CA ASP A 467 15.82 -28.69 -28.06
C ASP A 467 15.40 -27.48 -27.19
N PHE A 468 15.34 -27.66 -25.86
CA PHE A 468 14.88 -26.64 -24.92
C PHE A 468 15.86 -26.41 -23.78
N ALA A 469 15.90 -25.18 -23.28
CA ALA A 469 16.69 -24.81 -22.11
C ALA A 469 15.82 -24.77 -20.84
N HIS A 470 16.46 -24.86 -19.67
CA HIS A 470 15.82 -24.63 -18.37
C HIS A 470 16.39 -23.39 -17.69
N ALA A 471 15.48 -22.55 -17.19
CA ALA A 471 15.79 -21.39 -16.38
C ALA A 471 15.19 -21.59 -15.01
N GLY A 472 15.88 -21.13 -13.98
CA GLY A 472 15.40 -21.33 -12.63
C GLY A 472 16.22 -20.54 -11.64
N THR A 473 16.06 -20.93 -10.39
CA THR A 473 16.67 -20.32 -9.22
C THR A 473 17.76 -21.21 -8.65
N SER A 474 18.84 -20.65 -8.10
CA SER A 474 19.82 -21.44 -7.34
C SER A 474 20.46 -20.60 -6.24
N SER A 475 21.09 -21.28 -5.28
CA SER A 475 21.93 -20.64 -4.25
C SER A 475 23.25 -20.09 -4.82
N GLY A 476 23.69 -20.62 -5.98
CA GLY A 476 24.87 -20.17 -6.71
C GLY A 476 24.52 -19.23 -7.86
N LYS A 477 25.49 -18.43 -8.30
CA LYS A 477 25.32 -17.55 -9.46
C LYS A 477 25.08 -18.41 -10.71
N LEU A 478 24.03 -18.09 -11.46
CA LEU A 478 23.63 -18.78 -12.68
C LEU A 478 24.13 -18.04 -13.94
N GLY A 479 24.15 -18.76 -15.07
CA GLY A 479 24.54 -18.23 -16.36
C GLY A 479 23.51 -17.26 -16.94
N GLU A 480 23.93 -16.48 -17.94
CA GLU A 480 23.04 -15.56 -18.64
C GLU A 480 22.00 -16.30 -19.49
N ILE A 481 20.82 -15.70 -19.63
CA ILE A 481 19.73 -16.28 -20.42
C ILE A 481 20.06 -16.15 -21.91
N ASN A 482 20.13 -17.29 -22.60
CA ASN A 482 20.20 -17.35 -24.06
C ASN A 482 18.85 -16.97 -24.69
N PHE A 483 18.81 -15.91 -25.50
CA PHE A 483 17.59 -15.42 -26.16
C PHE A 483 17.17 -16.23 -27.40
N GLN A 484 18.01 -17.13 -27.89
CA GLN A 484 17.77 -17.90 -29.12
C GLN A 484 17.08 -19.24 -28.87
N VAL A 485 17.00 -19.68 -27.61
CA VAL A 485 16.48 -21.00 -27.23
C VAL A 485 15.18 -20.85 -26.43
N GLY A 486 14.21 -21.72 -26.71
CA GLY A 486 12.96 -21.81 -25.95
C GLY A 486 13.17 -22.44 -24.58
N TYR A 487 12.55 -21.88 -23.54
CA TYR A 487 12.66 -22.41 -22.18
C TYR A 487 11.43 -23.20 -21.78
N LEU A 488 11.64 -24.41 -21.26
CA LEU A 488 10.60 -25.30 -20.74
C LEU A 488 11.01 -25.84 -19.36
N GLY A 489 10.11 -25.70 -18.38
CA GLY A 489 10.41 -26.09 -17.00
C GLY A 489 10.29 -27.59 -16.81
N ILE A 490 11.36 -28.35 -17.00
CA ILE A 490 11.31 -29.80 -16.80
C ILE A 490 11.69 -30.09 -15.34
N LEU A 491 10.80 -30.77 -14.61
CA LEU A 491 11.15 -31.32 -13.30
C LEU A 491 12.24 -32.38 -13.55
N TRP A 492 13.37 -32.29 -12.85
CA TRP A 492 14.55 -33.18 -12.94
C TRP A 492 14.26 -34.69 -12.75
N SER A 493 13.01 -35.10 -12.61
CA SER A 493 12.59 -36.47 -12.30
C SER A 493 12.25 -37.34 -13.51
N ARG A 494 12.55 -36.94 -14.76
CA ARG A 494 12.20 -37.76 -15.95
C ARG A 494 13.24 -37.88 -17.06
N VAL A 495 14.51 -37.58 -16.81
CA VAL A 495 15.58 -38.03 -17.72
C VAL A 495 16.32 -39.19 -17.05
N PRO A 496 16.09 -40.46 -17.44
CA PRO A 496 17.02 -41.50 -17.09
C PRO A 496 18.36 -41.16 -17.75
N LEU A 497 19.35 -40.80 -16.93
CA LEU A 497 20.77 -40.80 -17.29
C LEU A 497 21.16 -42.24 -17.64
N GLY A 498 20.90 -42.65 -18.87
CA GLY A 498 21.16 -44.02 -19.30
C GLY A 498 20.53 -44.40 -20.64
N SER A 499 20.68 -43.59 -21.69
CA SER A 499 20.47 -44.10 -23.06
C SER A 499 21.12 -43.25 -24.17
N LEU A 500 22.26 -42.62 -23.91
CA LEU A 500 23.08 -42.01 -24.97
C LEU A 500 24.55 -42.35 -24.76
N GLN A 501 24.88 -43.64 -24.96
CA GLN A 501 26.14 -44.11 -25.54
C GLN A 501 26.13 -45.64 -25.65
N HIS A 502 25.83 -46.15 -26.84
CA HIS A 502 26.72 -47.08 -27.53
C HIS A 502 26.36 -47.06 -29.01
N GLY A 503 27.26 -46.52 -29.82
CA GLY A 503 27.27 -46.81 -31.23
C GLY A 503 27.76 -48.23 -31.44
N ASP A 504 27.20 -48.92 -32.42
CA ASP A 504 27.91 -49.93 -33.17
C ASP A 504 27.58 -49.79 -34.66
N GLN A 505 28.65 -49.68 -35.43
CA GLN A 505 28.70 -49.82 -36.87
C GLN A 505 28.37 -51.27 -37.28
N TRP A 506 27.97 -51.44 -38.54
CA TRP A 506 27.89 -52.65 -39.40
C TRP A 506 26.50 -52.69 -40.07
N GLY A 507 26.31 -52.74 -41.38
CA GLY A 507 27.19 -52.86 -42.53
C GLY A 507 26.36 -52.86 -43.83
N ARG A 508 27.05 -52.64 -44.95
CA ARG A 508 26.59 -52.65 -46.35
C ARG A 508 25.69 -53.85 -46.75
N ARG A 509 24.70 -53.58 -47.62
CA ARG A 509 24.34 -54.28 -48.91
C ARG A 509 23.16 -53.50 -49.52
N ARG A 510 23.30 -52.75 -50.63
CA ARG A 510 23.24 -53.16 -52.06
C ARG A 510 22.08 -54.10 -52.42
N GLU A 511 21.31 -53.61 -53.40
CA GLU A 511 20.58 -54.32 -54.47
C GLU A 511 19.39 -55.22 -54.08
N CYS A 512 18.17 -54.73 -54.30
CA CYS A 512 17.33 -54.99 -55.49
C CYS A 512 16.19 -53.97 -55.56
#